data_AF-A0A0F0GHA2-F1
#
_entry.id   AF-A0A0F0GHA2-F1
#
_cell.length_a   1.000
_cell.length_b   1.000
_cell.length_c   1.000
_cell.angle_alpha   90.00
_cell.angle_beta   90.00
_cell.angle_gamma   90.00
#
_symmetry.space_group_name_H-M   'P 1'
#
loop_
_entity.id
_entity.type
_entity.pdbx_description
1 polymer ?
#
loop_
_entity_poly.entity_id
_entity_poly.type
_entity_poly.pdbx_seq_one_letter_code
_entity_poly.pdbx_strand_id
1 'polypeptide(L)'
;MHFNDEVNWPEVFRGYISRPSLADPHNPKRSVYLATMSFLEGGLREIDDQLAGRSARSRDELVSARLTRDIVVRRAAGVAAELPEVVHVGEGAFRDRWPGNGGMANYFMCLIKYTCTAPRWGLFLDYGPRRALAELPAVHDGRLELTELISKIATHDLRMRIRLARYWLFQLSLTIDAKWQAVATTAYRELLDAYSTRWAPVYERGLHLLGVRFRPGVTPAKLSMMVSAQTAGFAQHIAATGDNTTDNRDLFVASVQALIYAALDPGDGRCVAEALRGILHDR
;
A
#
# COMPACT_ATOMS: atom_id res chain seq x y z
N MET A 1 -5.18 30.64 3.87
CA MET A 1 -3.77 30.18 3.94
C MET A 1 -3.46 29.57 2.59
N HIS A 2 -2.79 30.32 1.70
CA HIS A 2 -2.33 29.78 0.42
C HIS A 2 -1.20 28.81 0.71
N PHE A 3 -1.38 27.53 0.36
CA PHE A 3 -0.30 26.57 0.44
C PHE A 3 0.63 26.85 -0.75
N ASN A 4 1.90 27.08 -0.46
CA ASN A 4 2.90 27.36 -1.49
C ASN A 4 3.05 26.14 -2.40
N ASP A 5 2.52 26.25 -3.62
CA ASP A 5 2.78 25.34 -4.74
C ASP A 5 4.27 25.39 -5.18
N GLU A 6 5.09 26.23 -4.54
CA GLU A 6 6.52 26.44 -4.78
C GLU A 6 7.44 25.45 -4.06
N VAL A 7 6.91 24.47 -3.32
CA VAL A 7 7.75 23.46 -2.67
C VAL A 7 8.22 22.45 -3.72
N ASN A 8 9.51 22.49 -4.05
CA ASN A 8 10.18 21.51 -4.89
C ASN A 8 10.14 20.12 -4.22
N TRP A 9 9.06 19.37 -4.48
CA TRP A 9 8.75 18.10 -3.84
C TRP A 9 9.90 17.07 -3.93
N PRO A 10 10.60 16.91 -5.07
CA PRO A 10 11.81 16.10 -5.15
C PRO A 10 12.93 16.52 -4.18
N GLU A 11 13.09 17.81 -3.88
CA GLU A 11 14.11 18.34 -2.98
C GLU A 11 13.75 18.12 -1.50
N VAL A 12 12.46 18.26 -1.15
CA VAL A 12 11.93 17.97 0.19
C VAL A 12 11.89 16.47 0.50
N PHE A 13 11.79 15.61 -0.52
CA PHE A 13 11.78 14.15 -0.32
C PHE A 13 13.11 13.44 -0.61
N ARG A 14 14.07 14.07 -1.31
CA ARG A 14 15.41 13.47 -1.55
C ARG A 14 16.16 13.09 -0.27
N GLY A 15 15.74 13.59 0.90
CA GLY A 15 16.36 13.33 2.21
C GLY A 15 15.49 12.74 3.33
N TYR A 16 14.19 12.44 3.12
CA TYR A 16 13.27 12.45 4.28
C TYR A 16 12.19 11.37 4.40
N ILE A 17 12.06 10.46 3.43
CA ILE A 17 11.42 9.14 3.64
C ILE A 17 12.40 8.07 3.18
N SER A 18 12.88 7.30 4.17
CA SER A 18 13.73 6.10 4.10
C SER A 18 14.59 5.94 2.85
N ARG A 19 15.85 6.41 2.91
CA ARG A 19 16.92 5.61 2.29
C ARG A 19 17.29 4.53 3.30
N PRO A 20 17.24 3.23 2.95
CA PRO A 20 17.70 2.16 3.85
C PRO A 20 19.12 2.41 4.41
N SER A 21 19.97 3.12 3.65
CA SER A 21 21.31 3.52 4.06
C SER A 21 21.37 4.51 5.24
N LEU A 22 20.27 5.20 5.58
CA LEU A 22 20.18 6.05 6.77
C LEU A 22 19.83 5.26 8.04
N ALA A 23 19.34 4.03 7.90
CA ALA A 23 19.09 3.12 9.00
C ALA A 23 20.34 2.35 9.44
N ASP A 24 21.43 2.42 8.65
CA ASP A 24 22.72 1.80 8.94
C ASP A 24 23.26 2.30 10.30
N PRO A 25 23.59 1.39 11.25
CA PRO A 25 24.22 1.72 12.53
C PRO A 25 25.44 2.63 12.44
N HIS A 26 26.16 2.57 11.32
CA HIS A 26 27.37 3.37 11.08
C HIS A 26 27.08 4.74 10.45
N ASN A 27 25.81 5.07 10.18
CA ASN A 27 25.45 6.35 9.59
C ASN A 27 25.41 7.47 10.65
N PRO A 28 26.19 8.57 10.48
CA PRO A 28 26.20 9.67 11.44
C PRO A 28 24.85 10.41 11.55
N LYS A 29 23.95 10.23 10.58
CA LYS A 29 22.60 10.82 10.57
C LYS A 29 21.51 9.85 11.06
N ARG A 30 21.89 8.69 11.60
CA ARG A 30 20.93 7.67 12.07
C ARG A 30 20.01 8.17 13.17
N SER A 31 20.51 8.98 14.11
CA SER A 31 19.70 9.56 15.18
C SER A 31 18.54 10.43 14.65
N VAL A 32 18.79 11.23 13.60
CA VAL A 32 17.77 12.04 12.92
C VAL A 32 16.76 11.17 12.19
N TYR A 33 17.22 10.08 11.58
CA TYR A 33 16.35 9.08 10.96
C TYR A 33 15.43 8.43 12.00
N LEU A 34 15.99 7.93 13.11
CA LEU A 34 15.23 7.30 14.19
C LEU A 34 14.21 8.27 14.80
N ALA A 35 14.58 9.53 15.05
CA ALA A 35 13.66 10.55 15.52
C ALA A 35 12.51 10.80 14.53
N THR A 36 12.82 10.91 13.23
CA THR A 36 11.81 11.07 12.17
C THR A 36 10.84 9.88 12.16
N MET A 37 11.37 8.66 12.23
CA MET A 37 10.57 7.44 12.25
C MET A 37 9.69 7.36 13.50
N SER A 38 10.19 7.74 14.68
CA SER A 38 9.41 7.81 15.91
C SER A 38 8.25 8.78 15.82
N PHE A 39 8.44 9.95 15.18
CA PHE A 39 7.34 10.89 14.93
C PHE A 39 6.29 10.35 13.94
N LEU A 40 6.72 9.71 12.86
CA LEU A 40 5.81 9.13 11.86
C LEU A 40 5.04 7.93 12.44
N GLU A 41 5.71 7.04 13.16
CA GLU A 41 5.09 5.91 13.84
C GLU A 41 4.17 6.36 14.98
N GLY A 42 4.54 7.41 15.71
CA GLY A 42 3.68 8.02 16.73
C GLY A 42 2.38 8.57 16.15
N GLY A 43 2.44 9.26 15.00
CA GLY A 43 1.25 9.70 14.28
C GLY A 43 0.41 8.55 13.74
N LEU A 44 1.06 7.51 13.23
CA LEU A 44 0.39 6.31 12.75
C LEU A 44 -0.38 5.60 13.87
N ARG A 45 0.24 5.44 15.05
CA ARG A 45 -0.41 4.87 16.25
C ARG A 45 -1.63 5.69 16.68
N GLU A 46 -1.55 7.02 16.58
CA GLU A 46 -2.70 7.89 16.88
C GLU A 46 -3.84 7.72 15.86
N ILE A 47 -3.53 7.69 14.56
CA ILE A 47 -4.53 7.41 13.51
C ILE A 47 -5.19 6.05 13.76
N ASP A 48 -4.40 5.03 14.09
CA ASP A 48 -4.91 3.70 14.42
C ASP A 48 -5.86 3.72 15.62
N ASP A 49 -5.54 4.45 16.67
CA ASP A 49 -6.39 4.58 17.85
C ASP A 49 -7.68 5.35 17.55
N GLN A 50 -7.63 6.38 16.71
CA GLN A 50 -8.82 7.12 16.28
C GLN A 50 -9.76 6.25 15.45
N LEU A 51 -9.23 5.53 14.45
CA LEU A 51 -10.00 4.62 13.60
C LEU A 51 -10.49 3.38 14.36
N ALA A 52 -9.79 2.97 15.42
CA ALA A 52 -10.23 1.89 16.31
C ALA A 52 -11.30 2.32 17.32
N GLY A 53 -11.60 3.62 17.44
CA GLY A 53 -12.44 4.14 18.50
C GLY A 53 -11.81 4.06 19.90
N ARG A 54 -10.50 3.83 20.01
CA ARG A 54 -9.73 3.82 21.27
C ARG A 54 -9.33 5.23 21.73
N SER A 55 -9.44 6.22 20.85
CA SER A 55 -9.21 7.62 21.19
C SER A 55 -10.39 8.20 21.96
N ALA A 56 -10.14 8.77 23.15
CA ALA A 56 -11.14 9.39 24.02
C ALA A 56 -11.71 10.72 23.51
N ARG A 57 -11.25 11.20 22.35
CA ARG A 57 -11.68 12.48 21.75
C ARG A 57 -12.93 12.31 20.88
N SER A 58 -13.68 13.41 20.72
CA SER A 58 -14.89 13.48 19.89
C SER A 58 -14.67 12.85 18.51
N ARG A 59 -15.68 12.13 18.05
CA ARG A 59 -15.71 11.46 16.74
C ARG A 59 -16.19 12.40 15.62
N ASP A 60 -16.60 13.62 15.95
CA ASP A 60 -17.21 14.57 15.02
C ASP A 60 -16.18 15.33 14.17
N GLU A 61 -14.89 15.22 14.50
CA GLU A 61 -13.78 15.84 13.76
C GLU A 61 -13.10 14.84 12.82
N LEU A 62 -12.68 15.32 11.65
CA LEU A 62 -11.83 14.56 10.72
C LEU A 62 -10.53 14.12 11.42
N VAL A 63 -10.05 12.92 11.07
CA VAL A 63 -8.81 12.33 11.61
C VAL A 63 -7.62 13.29 11.50
N SER A 64 -7.53 14.05 10.40
CA SER A 64 -6.49 15.05 10.16
C SER A 64 -6.53 16.23 11.15
N ALA A 65 -7.71 16.64 11.62
CA ALA A 65 -7.87 17.75 12.57
C ALA A 65 -7.47 17.35 14.00
N ARG A 66 -7.65 16.06 14.35
CA ARG A 66 -7.36 15.52 15.67
C ARG A 66 -5.88 15.28 15.92
N LEU A 67 -5.07 15.18 14.86
CA LEU A 67 -3.64 14.93 14.95
C LEU A 67 -2.86 16.25 15.17
N THR A 68 -2.73 16.66 16.43
CA THR A 68 -1.99 17.87 16.82
C THR A 68 -0.51 17.59 17.10
N ARG A 69 0.32 18.64 17.08
CA ARG A 69 1.75 18.52 17.36
C ARG A 69 2.04 17.90 18.73
N ASP A 70 1.37 18.38 19.77
CA ASP A 70 1.52 17.85 21.14
C ASP A 70 1.23 16.35 21.22
N ILE A 71 0.21 15.88 20.48
CA ILE A 71 -0.11 14.45 20.41
C ILE A 71 1.01 13.69 19.72
N VAL A 72 1.48 14.18 18.58
CA VAL A 72 2.56 13.55 17.80
C VAL A 72 3.82 13.44 18.64
N VAL A 73 4.24 14.51 19.31
CA VAL A 73 5.44 14.54 20.17
C VAL A 73 5.29 13.55 21.33
N ARG A 74 4.13 13.55 22.01
CA ARG A 74 3.86 12.60 23.10
C ARG A 74 3.88 11.15 22.63
N ARG A 75 3.25 10.84 21.50
CA ARG A 75 3.22 9.48 20.94
C ARG A 75 4.61 9.05 20.48
N ALA A 76 5.38 9.95 19.88
CA ALA A 76 6.76 9.71 19.48
C ALA A 76 7.66 9.40 20.67
N ALA A 77 7.48 10.08 21.81
CA ALA A 77 8.20 9.77 23.04
C ALA A 77 7.96 8.33 23.53
N GLY A 78 6.72 7.85 23.44
CA GLY A 78 6.39 6.45 23.72
C GLY A 78 7.09 5.47 22.77
N VAL A 79 7.10 5.77 21.47
CA VAL A 79 7.83 4.95 20.47
C VAL A 79 9.33 4.95 20.73
N ALA A 80 9.92 6.12 21.01
CA ALA A 80 11.35 6.26 21.26
C ALA A 80 11.80 5.50 22.52
N ALA A 81 10.95 5.41 23.55
CA ALA A 81 11.24 4.66 24.77
C ALA A 81 11.32 3.13 24.55
N GLU A 82 10.73 2.61 23.47
CA GLU A 82 10.80 1.19 23.10
C GLU A 82 12.06 0.87 22.27
N LEU A 83 12.82 1.88 21.82
CA LEU A 83 14.02 1.68 21.02
C LEU A 83 15.23 1.35 21.91
N PRO A 84 16.15 0.49 21.43
CA PRO A 84 17.37 0.15 22.17
C PRO A 84 18.36 1.32 22.28
N GLU A 85 18.16 2.39 21.52
CA GLU A 85 19.02 3.57 21.48
C GLU A 85 18.30 4.79 22.06
N VAL A 86 19.07 5.68 22.69
CA VAL A 86 18.53 6.95 23.19
C VAL A 86 18.19 7.85 22.00
N VAL A 87 16.89 8.02 21.73
CA VAL A 87 16.37 8.88 20.66
C VAL A 87 15.65 10.09 21.27
N HIS A 88 16.13 11.29 20.97
CA HIS A 88 15.51 12.53 21.43
C HIS A 88 14.36 12.96 20.50
N VAL A 89 13.13 13.02 21.02
CA VAL A 89 11.90 13.30 20.24
C VAL A 89 11.02 14.41 20.86
N GLY A 90 11.63 15.47 21.37
CA GLY A 90 10.90 16.62 21.93
C GLY A 90 10.41 17.64 20.89
N GLU A 91 9.77 18.70 21.38
CA GLU A 91 9.31 19.82 20.55
C GLU A 91 10.43 20.49 19.74
N GLY A 92 11.62 20.64 20.33
CA GLY A 92 12.80 21.12 19.60
C GLY A 92 13.12 20.22 18.40
N ALA A 93 13.22 18.91 18.63
CA ALA A 93 13.50 17.93 17.57
C ALA A 93 12.43 17.91 16.48
N PHE A 94 11.15 18.11 16.83
CA PHE A 94 10.08 18.24 15.84
C PHE A 94 10.27 19.49 14.97
N ARG A 95 10.54 20.64 15.58
CA ARG A 95 10.76 21.91 14.87
C ARG A 95 12.01 21.88 14.00
N ASP A 96 13.09 21.27 14.50
CA ASP A 96 14.32 21.08 13.72
C ASP A 96 14.07 20.22 12.49
N ARG A 97 13.21 19.21 12.62
CA ARG A 97 12.87 18.31 11.53
C ARG A 97 11.90 18.91 10.50
N TRP A 98 10.93 19.69 10.96
CA TRP A 98 9.94 20.38 10.13
C TRP A 98 9.90 21.88 10.46
N PRO A 99 10.90 22.66 10.01
CA PRO A 99 11.07 24.05 10.41
C PRO A 99 10.05 25.01 9.79
N GLY A 100 9.92 26.18 10.40
CA GLY A 100 9.19 27.33 9.86
C GLY A 100 7.67 27.15 9.74
N ASN A 101 7.07 27.87 8.79
CA ASN A 101 5.62 27.93 8.58
C ASN A 101 4.99 26.62 8.09
N GLY A 102 5.80 25.66 7.64
CA GLY A 102 5.34 24.36 7.16
C GLY A 102 5.02 23.36 8.28
N GLY A 103 5.77 23.38 9.38
CA GLY A 103 5.52 22.65 10.64
C GLY A 103 4.67 21.37 10.53
N MET A 104 3.45 21.44 11.07
CA MET A 104 2.51 20.30 11.09
C MET A 104 2.02 19.88 9.71
N ALA A 105 1.95 20.79 8.73
CA ALA A 105 1.55 20.43 7.38
C ALA A 105 2.63 19.57 6.69
N ASN A 106 3.90 19.94 6.84
CA ASN A 106 5.02 19.17 6.31
C ASN A 106 5.13 17.79 6.99
N TYR A 107 4.91 17.74 8.31
CA TYR A 107 4.79 16.49 9.04
C TYR A 107 3.65 15.63 8.48
N PHE A 108 2.45 16.19 8.34
CA PHE A 108 1.28 15.45 7.91
C PHE A 108 1.45 14.88 6.49
N MET A 109 2.05 15.64 5.57
CA MET A 109 2.42 15.13 4.26
C MET A 109 3.43 13.97 4.32
N CYS A 110 4.45 14.08 5.18
CA CYS A 110 5.38 12.96 5.42
C CYS A 110 4.63 11.76 5.98
N LEU A 111 3.66 11.97 6.86
CA LEU A 111 2.82 10.91 7.42
C LEU A 111 1.93 10.25 6.36
N ILE A 112 1.28 11.02 5.49
CA ILE A 112 0.50 10.50 4.35
C ILE A 112 1.37 9.56 3.52
N LYS A 113 2.54 10.05 3.07
CA LYS A 113 3.47 9.22 2.30
C LYS A 113 3.99 8.04 3.09
N TYR A 114 4.35 8.22 4.36
CA TYR A 114 4.78 7.14 5.23
C TYR A 114 3.70 6.05 5.35
N THR A 115 2.42 6.40 5.43
CA THR A 115 1.36 5.38 5.45
C THR A 115 1.26 4.62 4.12
N CYS A 116 1.67 5.21 3.00
CA CYS A 116 1.72 4.57 1.67
C CYS A 116 3.01 3.78 1.43
N THR A 117 4.12 4.16 2.06
CA THR A 117 5.44 3.56 1.86
C THR A 117 5.97 2.85 3.10
N ALA A 118 5.13 2.68 4.13
CA ALA A 118 5.53 2.11 5.40
C ALA A 118 6.25 0.79 5.15
N PRO A 119 7.30 0.44 5.93
CA PRO A 119 7.98 -0.85 5.81
C PRO A 119 7.01 -2.05 5.85
N ARG A 120 5.87 -1.88 6.52
CA ARG A 120 4.77 -2.85 6.58
C ARG A 120 4.16 -3.17 5.20
N TRP A 121 4.02 -2.16 4.33
CA TRP A 121 3.64 -2.39 2.93
C TRP A 121 4.76 -3.05 2.16
N GLY A 122 6.03 -2.70 2.37
CA GLY A 122 7.16 -3.38 1.72
C GLY A 122 7.16 -4.90 1.91
N LEU A 123 6.93 -5.36 3.16
CA LEU A 123 6.80 -6.80 3.46
C LEU A 123 5.65 -7.45 2.69
N PHE A 124 4.51 -6.77 2.59
CA PHE A 124 3.34 -7.21 1.85
C PHE A 124 3.58 -7.21 0.33
N LEU A 125 4.06 -6.08 -0.21
CA LEU A 125 4.29 -5.83 -1.63
C LEU A 125 5.32 -6.80 -2.21
N ASP A 126 6.30 -7.22 -1.40
CA ASP A 126 7.35 -8.11 -1.85
C ASP A 126 7.00 -9.60 -1.70
N TYR A 127 6.20 -9.98 -0.68
CA TYR A 127 5.94 -11.38 -0.36
C TYR A 127 5.28 -12.13 -1.52
N GLY A 128 4.15 -11.61 -2.02
CA GLY A 128 3.37 -12.26 -3.08
C GLY A 128 4.19 -12.51 -4.35
N PRO A 129 4.77 -11.46 -4.95
CA PRO A 129 5.62 -11.59 -6.14
C PRO A 129 6.82 -12.51 -5.96
N ARG A 130 7.57 -12.40 -4.84
CA ARG A 130 8.72 -13.27 -4.58
C ARG A 130 8.30 -14.73 -4.47
N ARG A 131 7.22 -15.00 -3.73
CA ARG A 131 6.71 -16.37 -3.56
C ARG A 131 6.23 -16.94 -4.90
N ALA A 132 5.51 -16.14 -5.69
CA ALA A 132 5.07 -16.54 -7.02
C ALA A 132 6.24 -16.93 -7.92
N LEU A 133 7.26 -16.07 -8.02
CA LEU A 133 8.44 -16.33 -8.84
C LEU A 133 9.20 -17.59 -8.41
N ALA A 134 9.27 -17.86 -7.11
CA ALA A 134 9.92 -19.05 -6.57
C ALA A 134 9.14 -20.35 -6.84
N GLU A 135 7.80 -20.29 -6.88
CA GLU A 135 6.94 -21.46 -7.06
C GLU A 135 6.53 -21.72 -8.53
N LEU A 136 6.63 -20.72 -9.41
CA LEU A 136 6.31 -20.86 -10.84
C LEU A 136 7.01 -22.04 -11.54
N PRO A 137 8.29 -22.37 -11.27
CA PRO A 137 8.91 -23.56 -11.84
C PRO A 137 8.21 -24.86 -11.44
N ALA A 138 7.73 -24.99 -10.20
CA ALA A 138 6.97 -26.17 -9.78
C ALA A 138 5.62 -26.28 -10.49
N VAL A 139 5.02 -25.15 -10.87
CA VAL A 139 3.82 -25.13 -11.72
C VAL A 139 4.13 -25.61 -13.13
N HIS A 140 5.23 -25.12 -13.71
CA HIS A 140 5.68 -25.56 -15.03
C HIS A 140 5.96 -27.08 -15.07
N ASP A 141 6.56 -27.62 -14.00
CA ASP A 141 6.86 -29.05 -13.87
C ASP A 141 5.63 -29.93 -13.54
N GLY A 142 4.44 -29.33 -13.36
CA GLY A 142 3.22 -30.05 -12.96
C GLY A 142 3.22 -30.55 -11.51
N ARG A 143 4.13 -30.05 -10.66
CA ARG A 143 4.21 -30.40 -9.23
C ARG A 143 3.33 -29.53 -8.33
N LEU A 144 2.79 -28.43 -8.88
CA LEU A 144 1.91 -27.49 -8.20
C LEU A 144 0.87 -27.00 -9.21
N GLU A 145 -0.41 -27.02 -8.85
CA GLU A 145 -1.44 -26.45 -9.72
C GLU A 145 -1.36 -24.92 -9.75
N LEU A 146 -1.52 -24.31 -10.93
CA LEU A 146 -1.50 -22.84 -11.06
C LEU A 146 -2.60 -22.21 -10.21
N THR A 147 -3.77 -22.84 -10.16
CA THR A 147 -4.91 -22.40 -9.35
C THR A 147 -4.56 -22.42 -7.87
N GLU A 148 -3.86 -23.44 -7.38
CA GLU A 148 -3.38 -23.54 -6.00
C GLU A 148 -2.40 -22.41 -5.66
N LEU A 149 -1.44 -22.13 -6.54
CA LEU A 149 -0.50 -21.01 -6.39
C LEU A 149 -1.24 -19.67 -6.29
N ILE A 150 -2.19 -19.42 -7.21
CA ILE A 150 -3.01 -18.20 -7.21
C ILE A 150 -3.81 -18.11 -5.92
N SER A 151 -4.49 -19.17 -5.49
CA SER A 151 -5.30 -19.21 -4.26
C SER A 151 -4.47 -18.82 -3.04
N LYS A 152 -3.28 -19.41 -2.91
CA LYS A 152 -2.35 -19.16 -1.81
C LYS A 152 -1.92 -17.69 -1.74
N ILE A 153 -1.52 -17.12 -2.89
CA ILE A 153 -1.04 -15.73 -2.92
C ILE A 153 -2.20 -14.75 -2.75
N ALA A 154 -3.30 -14.95 -3.46
CA ALA A 154 -4.49 -14.11 -3.38
C ALA A 154 -5.04 -14.07 -1.94
N THR A 155 -5.17 -15.23 -1.29
CA THR A 155 -5.62 -15.29 0.12
C THR A 155 -4.69 -14.53 1.05
N HIS A 156 -3.37 -14.62 0.84
CA HIS A 156 -2.41 -13.84 1.62
C HIS A 156 -2.55 -12.34 1.35
N ASP A 157 -2.66 -11.93 0.09
CA ASP A 157 -2.80 -10.52 -0.31
C ASP A 157 -4.06 -9.91 0.34
N LEU A 158 -5.19 -10.61 0.25
CA LEU A 158 -6.45 -10.21 0.86
C LEU A 158 -6.33 -10.05 2.38
N ARG A 159 -5.78 -11.05 3.09
CA ARG A 159 -5.59 -10.99 4.55
C ARG A 159 -4.76 -9.79 4.97
N MET A 160 -3.69 -9.51 4.24
CA MET A 160 -2.83 -8.36 4.52
C MET A 160 -3.55 -7.04 4.25
N ARG A 161 -4.31 -6.92 3.15
CA ARG A 161 -5.08 -5.70 2.87
C ARG A 161 -6.21 -5.46 3.88
N ILE A 162 -6.86 -6.51 4.39
CA ILE A 162 -7.83 -6.40 5.49
C ILE A 162 -7.13 -5.93 6.76
N ARG A 163 -5.99 -6.53 7.12
CA ARG A 163 -5.22 -6.14 8.31
C ARG A 163 -4.76 -4.68 8.24
N LEU A 164 -4.38 -4.23 7.06
CA LEU A 164 -3.91 -2.86 6.80
C LEU A 164 -5.06 -1.92 6.41
N ALA A 165 -6.32 -2.32 6.60
CA ALA A 165 -7.47 -1.60 6.04
C ALA A 165 -7.57 -0.15 6.48
N ARG A 166 -7.24 0.08 7.75
CA ARG A 166 -7.27 1.39 8.40
C ARG A 166 -6.32 2.38 7.75
N TYR A 167 -5.16 1.93 7.25
CA TYR A 167 -4.17 2.81 6.62
C TYR A 167 -4.63 3.31 5.26
N TRP A 168 -5.18 2.44 4.41
CA TRP A 168 -5.68 2.87 3.11
C TRP A 168 -7.04 3.60 3.22
N LEU A 169 -7.88 3.28 4.22
CA LEU A 169 -9.09 4.07 4.52
C LEU A 169 -8.75 5.51 4.92
N PHE A 170 -7.71 5.69 5.74
CA PHE A 170 -7.18 7.01 6.05
C PHE A 170 -6.69 7.74 4.79
N GLN A 171 -5.95 7.06 3.91
CA GLN A 171 -5.49 7.68 2.65
C GLN A 171 -6.65 8.10 1.75
N LEU A 172 -7.65 7.23 1.56
CA LEU A 172 -8.80 7.54 0.73
C LEU A 172 -9.65 8.65 1.32
N SER A 173 -9.84 8.71 2.65
CA SER A 173 -10.59 9.81 3.26
C SER A 173 -9.92 11.17 3.03
N LEU A 174 -8.59 11.21 2.96
CA LEU A 174 -7.84 12.42 2.63
C LEU A 174 -7.95 12.86 1.17
N THR A 175 -8.41 12.00 0.26
CA THR A 175 -8.71 12.41 -1.12
C THR A 175 -9.99 13.25 -1.22
N ILE A 176 -10.82 13.24 -0.17
CA ILE A 176 -12.06 14.02 -0.06
C ILE A 176 -11.77 15.40 0.56
N ASP A 177 -10.71 15.52 1.37
CA ASP A 177 -10.29 16.80 1.93
C ASP A 177 -9.50 17.60 0.88
N ALA A 178 -10.08 18.69 0.38
CA ALA A 178 -9.47 19.57 -0.62
C ALA A 178 -8.06 20.04 -0.22
N LYS A 179 -7.78 20.15 1.09
CA LYS A 179 -6.47 20.53 1.61
C LYS A 179 -5.39 19.48 1.34
N TRP A 180 -5.75 18.19 1.34
CA TRP A 180 -4.81 17.07 1.27
C TRP A 180 -4.92 16.24 0.00
N GLN A 181 -5.95 16.49 -0.82
CA GLN A 181 -6.28 15.69 -1.99
C GLN A 181 -5.08 15.43 -2.91
N ALA A 182 -4.35 16.47 -3.33
CA ALA A 182 -3.24 16.32 -4.26
C ALA A 182 -2.11 15.41 -3.71
N VAL A 183 -1.78 15.57 -2.42
CA VAL A 183 -0.74 14.76 -1.75
C VAL A 183 -1.22 13.33 -1.55
N ALA A 184 -2.47 13.13 -1.12
CA ALA A 184 -3.06 11.82 -0.91
C ALA A 184 -3.18 11.04 -2.23
N THR A 185 -3.68 11.66 -3.29
CA THR A 185 -3.78 11.04 -4.63
C THR A 185 -2.41 10.67 -5.18
N THR A 186 -1.41 11.53 -5.03
CA THR A 186 -0.05 11.25 -5.51
C THR A 186 0.57 10.08 -4.74
N ALA A 187 0.49 10.10 -3.40
CA ALA A 187 1.02 9.04 -2.56
C ALA A 187 0.33 7.69 -2.82
N TYR A 188 -0.99 7.70 -3.04
CA TYR A 188 -1.74 6.49 -3.37
C TYR A 188 -1.38 5.95 -4.76
N ARG A 189 -1.19 6.83 -5.75
CA ARG A 189 -0.68 6.43 -7.08
C ARG A 189 0.68 5.77 -6.98
N GLU A 190 1.63 6.37 -6.25
CA GLU A 190 2.97 5.80 -6.01
C GLU A 190 2.90 4.38 -5.40
N LEU A 191 1.97 4.14 -4.45
CA LEU A 191 1.74 2.82 -3.87
C LEU A 191 1.24 1.80 -4.93
N LEU A 192 0.27 2.20 -5.77
CA LEU A 192 -0.26 1.32 -6.83
C LEU A 192 0.77 1.04 -7.93
N ASP A 193 1.59 2.02 -8.29
CA ASP A 193 2.68 1.85 -9.25
C ASP A 193 3.76 0.92 -8.68
N ALA A 194 4.08 1.06 -7.40
CA ALA A 194 5.00 0.18 -6.68
C ALA A 194 4.51 -1.28 -6.61
N TYR A 195 3.20 -1.49 -6.42
CA TYR A 195 2.58 -2.81 -6.52
C TYR A 195 2.72 -3.38 -7.94
N SER A 196 2.36 -2.59 -8.94
CA SER A 196 2.36 -3.02 -10.36
C SER A 196 3.75 -3.36 -10.86
N THR A 197 4.75 -2.56 -10.48
CA THR A 197 6.16 -2.77 -10.83
C THR A 197 6.70 -4.11 -10.32
N ARG A 198 6.25 -4.56 -9.14
CA ARG A 198 6.70 -5.84 -8.56
C ARG A 198 6.01 -7.06 -9.16
N TRP A 199 4.75 -6.90 -9.57
CA TRP A 199 3.95 -7.97 -10.13
C TRP A 199 4.15 -8.19 -11.62
N ALA A 200 4.50 -7.14 -12.38
CA ALA A 200 4.72 -7.26 -13.82
C ALA A 200 5.74 -8.37 -14.20
N PRO A 201 6.92 -8.50 -13.54
CA PRO A 201 7.86 -9.58 -13.82
C PRO A 201 7.31 -10.99 -13.52
N VAL A 202 6.41 -11.12 -12.55
CA VAL A 202 5.75 -12.40 -12.22
C VAL A 202 4.89 -12.85 -13.39
N TYR A 203 4.08 -11.94 -13.93
CA TYR A 203 3.23 -12.22 -15.07
C TYR A 203 4.06 -12.53 -16.31
N GLU A 204 5.08 -11.73 -16.62
CA GLU A 204 5.97 -11.97 -17.76
C GLU A 204 6.65 -13.35 -17.67
N ARG A 205 7.18 -13.69 -16.49
CA ARG A 205 7.80 -15.00 -16.25
C ARG A 205 6.80 -16.14 -16.35
N GLY A 206 5.60 -15.95 -15.80
CA GLY A 206 4.51 -16.93 -15.86
C GLY A 206 4.08 -17.20 -17.30
N LEU A 207 3.83 -16.15 -18.10
CA LEU A 207 3.49 -16.27 -19.52
C LEU A 207 4.56 -17.06 -20.27
N HIS A 208 5.84 -16.71 -20.09
CA HIS A 208 6.96 -17.38 -20.74
C HIS A 208 7.05 -18.86 -20.36
N LEU A 209 7.01 -19.19 -19.06
CA LEU A 209 7.14 -20.58 -18.59
C LEU A 209 5.95 -21.45 -19.00
N LEU A 210 4.74 -20.89 -18.96
CA LEU A 210 3.52 -21.66 -19.24
C LEU A 210 3.18 -21.69 -20.74
N GLY A 211 3.97 -21.02 -21.59
CA GLY A 211 3.74 -21.00 -23.03
C GLY A 211 2.43 -20.30 -23.44
N VAL A 212 1.93 -19.38 -22.60
CA VAL A 212 0.68 -18.65 -22.83
C VAL A 212 0.96 -17.18 -23.12
N ARG A 213 -0.03 -16.49 -23.69
CA ARG A 213 0.04 -15.06 -24.00
C ARG A 213 -1.15 -14.34 -23.39
N PHE A 214 -1.00 -13.04 -23.16
CA PHE A 214 -2.15 -12.20 -22.87
C PHE A 214 -2.97 -11.92 -24.12
N ARG A 215 -4.27 -11.72 -23.92
CA ARG A 215 -5.17 -11.18 -24.94
C ARG A 215 -4.69 -9.81 -25.42
N PRO A 216 -4.92 -9.46 -26.70
CA PRO A 216 -4.63 -8.12 -27.21
C PRO A 216 -5.18 -7.02 -26.32
N GLY A 217 -4.34 -6.01 -26.05
CA GLY A 217 -4.67 -4.86 -25.21
C GLY A 217 -4.44 -5.06 -23.71
N VAL A 218 -4.20 -6.29 -23.24
CA VAL A 218 -3.81 -6.59 -21.86
C VAL A 218 -2.28 -6.60 -21.74
N THR A 219 -1.77 -5.95 -20.70
CA THR A 219 -0.34 -5.93 -20.36
C THR A 219 -0.14 -6.42 -18.92
N PRO A 220 1.07 -6.85 -18.53
CA PRO A 220 1.38 -7.20 -17.14
C PRO A 220 0.97 -6.12 -16.14
N ALA A 221 1.27 -4.84 -16.47
CA ALA A 221 0.90 -3.70 -15.64
C ALA A 221 -0.63 -3.54 -15.52
N LYS A 222 -1.37 -3.65 -16.63
CA LYS A 222 -2.84 -3.57 -16.60
C LYS A 222 -3.47 -4.70 -15.79
N LEU A 223 -2.98 -5.93 -15.94
CA LEU A 223 -3.47 -7.06 -15.14
C LEU A 223 -3.20 -6.82 -13.65
N SER A 224 -2.01 -6.34 -13.29
CA SER A 224 -1.68 -6.01 -11.91
C SER A 224 -2.62 -4.94 -11.34
N MET A 225 -2.92 -3.88 -12.12
CA MET A 225 -3.86 -2.83 -11.72
C MET A 225 -5.26 -3.40 -11.49
N MET A 226 -5.77 -4.25 -12.39
CA MET A 226 -7.10 -4.87 -12.26
C MET A 226 -7.18 -5.78 -11.02
N VAL A 227 -6.19 -6.64 -10.82
CA VAL A 227 -6.11 -7.53 -9.63
C VAL A 227 -6.00 -6.71 -8.34
N SER A 228 -5.19 -5.64 -8.34
CA SER A 228 -5.03 -4.76 -7.17
C SER A 228 -6.33 -4.04 -6.83
N ALA A 229 -7.05 -3.52 -7.83
CA ALA A 229 -8.32 -2.85 -7.64
C ALA A 229 -9.39 -3.80 -7.07
N GLN A 230 -9.48 -5.01 -7.63
CA GLN A 230 -10.39 -6.05 -7.16
C GLN A 230 -10.06 -6.47 -5.72
N THR A 231 -8.79 -6.67 -5.40
CA THR A 231 -8.35 -7.05 -4.05
C THR A 231 -8.61 -5.92 -3.05
N ALA A 232 -8.40 -4.66 -3.44
CA ALA A 232 -8.73 -3.51 -2.59
C ALA A 232 -10.24 -3.44 -2.31
N GLY A 233 -11.09 -3.58 -3.33
CA GLY A 233 -12.54 -3.56 -3.17
C GLY A 233 -13.07 -4.69 -2.28
N PHE A 234 -12.59 -5.92 -2.48
CA PHE A 234 -12.96 -7.05 -1.62
C PHE A 234 -12.46 -6.88 -0.18
N ALA A 235 -11.22 -6.41 0.01
CA ALA A 235 -10.68 -6.12 1.34
C ALA A 235 -11.51 -5.04 2.06
N GLN A 236 -11.93 -3.99 1.34
CA GLN A 236 -12.83 -2.96 1.86
C GLN A 236 -14.16 -3.55 2.29
N HIS A 237 -14.79 -4.34 1.43
CA HIS A 237 -16.06 -4.98 1.71
C HIS A 237 -15.98 -5.81 2.99
N ILE A 238 -15.02 -6.74 3.08
CA ILE A 238 -14.83 -7.62 4.24
C ILE A 238 -14.48 -6.82 5.50
N ALA A 239 -13.61 -5.82 5.39
CA ALA A 239 -13.25 -5.00 6.54
C ALA A 239 -14.42 -4.16 7.07
N ALA A 240 -15.32 -3.70 6.19
CA ALA A 240 -16.48 -2.90 6.56
C ALA A 240 -17.64 -3.75 7.13
N THR A 241 -17.89 -4.93 6.55
CA THR A 241 -18.96 -5.83 7.02
C THR A 241 -18.55 -6.70 8.19
N GLY A 242 -17.25 -6.91 8.39
CA GLY A 242 -16.71 -7.90 9.34
C GLY A 242 -16.86 -9.34 8.87
N ASP A 243 -17.36 -9.57 7.66
CA ASP A 243 -17.70 -10.89 7.12
C ASP A 243 -16.47 -11.60 6.53
N ASN A 244 -15.53 -11.96 7.40
CA ASN A 244 -14.27 -12.61 7.03
C ASN A 244 -14.37 -14.15 7.06
N THR A 245 -15.39 -14.68 6.40
CA THR A 245 -15.69 -16.11 6.26
C THR A 245 -14.80 -16.80 5.23
N THR A 246 -14.78 -18.14 5.23
CA THR A 246 -14.10 -18.93 4.20
C THR A 246 -14.75 -18.71 2.83
N ASP A 247 -16.09 -18.75 2.77
CA ASP A 247 -16.85 -18.56 1.54
C ASP A 247 -16.53 -17.24 0.83
N ASN A 248 -16.43 -16.12 1.56
CA ASN A 248 -16.05 -14.83 0.98
C ASN A 248 -14.60 -14.81 0.45
N ARG A 249 -13.68 -15.53 1.12
CA ARG A 249 -12.29 -15.65 0.66
C ARG A 249 -12.21 -16.50 -0.60
N ASP A 250 -12.96 -17.58 -0.66
CA ASP A 250 -13.02 -18.48 -1.82
C ASP A 250 -13.66 -17.77 -3.01
N LEU A 251 -14.73 -16.99 -2.79
CA LEU A 251 -15.32 -16.13 -3.81
C LEU A 251 -14.30 -15.11 -4.35
N PHE A 252 -13.56 -14.46 -3.46
CA PHE A 252 -12.50 -13.54 -3.88
C PHE A 252 -11.43 -14.27 -4.72
N VAL A 253 -10.94 -15.42 -4.27
CA VAL A 253 -9.95 -16.22 -5.00
C VAL A 253 -10.47 -16.61 -6.39
N ALA A 254 -11.68 -17.14 -6.47
CA ALA A 254 -12.32 -17.50 -7.74
C ALA A 254 -12.42 -16.29 -8.68
N SER A 255 -12.75 -15.12 -8.13
CA SER A 255 -12.85 -13.89 -8.91
C SER A 255 -11.49 -13.40 -9.45
N VAL A 256 -10.40 -13.60 -8.71
CA VAL A 256 -9.03 -13.32 -9.18
C VAL A 256 -8.59 -14.32 -10.25
N GLN A 257 -8.86 -15.60 -10.03
CA GLN A 257 -8.57 -16.65 -11.03
C GLN A 257 -9.33 -16.40 -12.33
N ALA A 258 -10.61 -16.04 -12.26
CA ALA A 258 -11.43 -15.69 -13.42
C ALA A 258 -10.87 -14.47 -14.18
N LEU A 259 -10.42 -13.43 -13.47
CA LEU A 259 -9.80 -12.26 -14.08
C LEU A 259 -8.49 -12.63 -14.81
N ILE A 260 -7.62 -13.42 -14.17
CA ILE A 260 -6.37 -13.89 -14.79
C ILE A 260 -6.68 -14.76 -16.01
N TYR A 261 -7.62 -15.70 -15.89
CA TYR A 261 -8.04 -16.56 -16.99
C TYR A 261 -8.60 -15.76 -18.17
N ALA A 262 -9.48 -14.80 -17.92
CA ALA A 262 -10.04 -13.92 -18.94
C ALA A 262 -8.97 -13.08 -19.66
N ALA A 263 -7.85 -12.78 -18.99
CA ALA A 263 -6.73 -12.05 -19.56
C ALA A 263 -5.85 -12.91 -20.49
N LEU A 264 -5.92 -14.24 -20.42
CA LEU A 264 -5.11 -15.15 -21.24
C LEU A 264 -5.77 -15.40 -22.60
N ASP A 265 -4.94 -15.41 -23.64
CA ASP A 265 -5.33 -15.73 -25.02
C ASP A 265 -5.22 -17.25 -25.26
N PRO A 266 -6.32 -17.96 -25.56
CA PRO A 266 -6.29 -19.37 -25.91
C PRO A 266 -5.75 -19.64 -27.32
N GLY A 267 -5.34 -18.60 -28.06
CA GLY A 267 -4.90 -18.66 -29.45
C GLY A 267 -5.91 -18.09 -30.44
N ASP A 268 -6.98 -17.44 -29.95
CA ASP A 268 -8.02 -16.85 -30.79
C ASP A 268 -7.65 -15.46 -31.32
N GLY A 269 -6.63 -14.83 -30.73
CA GLY A 269 -6.16 -13.49 -31.11
C GLY A 269 -7.17 -12.37 -30.84
N ARG A 270 -8.20 -12.63 -30.01
CA ARG A 270 -9.28 -11.69 -29.70
C ARG A 270 -9.03 -10.98 -28.39
N CYS A 271 -9.35 -9.69 -28.34
CA CYS A 271 -9.41 -8.97 -27.07
C CYS A 271 -10.57 -9.48 -26.20
N VAL A 272 -10.59 -9.11 -24.92
CA VAL A 272 -11.61 -9.59 -23.96
C VAL A 272 -13.04 -9.32 -24.44
N ALA A 273 -13.31 -8.13 -24.99
CA ALA A 273 -14.66 -7.76 -25.45
C ALA A 273 -15.10 -8.58 -26.68
N GLU A 274 -14.19 -8.86 -27.61
CA GLU A 274 -14.46 -9.67 -28.80
C GLU A 274 -14.69 -11.13 -28.45
N ALA A 275 -13.88 -11.68 -27.53
CA ALA A 275 -14.06 -13.03 -27.02
C ALA A 275 -15.44 -13.21 -26.37
N LEU A 276 -15.86 -12.23 -25.55
CA LEU A 276 -17.18 -12.24 -24.93
C LEU A 276 -18.32 -12.17 -25.96
N ARG A 277 -18.22 -11.30 -26.96
CA ARG A 277 -19.23 -11.23 -28.03
C ARG A 277 -19.34 -12.54 -28.80
N GLY A 278 -18.21 -13.17 -29.13
CA GLY A 278 -18.20 -14.47 -29.80
C GLY A 278 -19.02 -15.52 -29.04
N ILE A 279 -18.77 -15.66 -27.74
CA ILE A 279 -19.51 -16.62 -26.89
C ILE A 279 -21.02 -16.34 -26.84
N LEU A 280 -21.41 -15.05 -26.87
CA LEU A 280 -22.82 -14.65 -26.80
C LEU A 280 -23.55 -14.77 -28.15
N HIS A 281 -22.84 -14.71 -29.27
CA HIS A 281 -23.40 -14.85 -30.61
C HIS A 281 -23.37 -16.30 -31.13
N ASP A 282 -22.49 -17.14 -30.59
CA ASP A 282 -22.42 -18.57 -30.88
C ASP A 282 -23.43 -19.40 -30.03
N ARG A 283 -24.39 -18.73 -29.38
CA ARG A 283 -25.54 -19.30 -28.66
C ARG A 283 -26.85 -18.89 -29.31
#